data_AF-A0A1Y5NDR2-F1
#
_entry.id   AF-A0A1Y5NDR2-F1
#
_cell.length_a   1.000
_cell.length_b   1.000
_cell.length_c   1.000
_cell.angle_alpha   90.00
_cell.angle_beta   90.00
_cell.angle_gamma   90.00
#
_symmetry.space_group_name_H-M   'P 1'
#
loop_
_entity.id
_entity.type
_entity.pdbx_description
1 polymer ?
#
loop_
_entity_poly.entity_id
_entity_poly.type
_entity_poly.pdbx_seq_one_letter_code
_entity_poly.pdbx_strand_id
1 'polypeptide(L)' 'MKQTEYRKKIRKWLGKFYKSAGTCNTYACGSNNKKPNGDVRYAALQELGHPFYAWGDKLNAYILEAEKQEKNKNGS' A
#
# COMPACT_ATOMS: atom_id res chain seq x y z
N MET A 1 15.40 2.99 -0.79
CA MET A 1 14.33 3.34 0.18
C MET A 1 14.23 2.25 1.24
N LYS A 2 14.20 2.59 2.53
CA LYS A 2 13.89 1.62 3.59
C LYS A 2 12.48 1.06 3.36
N GLN A 3 12.29 -0.25 3.53
CA GLN A 3 10.95 -0.84 3.52
C GLN A 3 10.20 -0.37 4.76
N THR A 4 9.14 0.40 4.54
CA THR A 4 8.23 0.90 5.56
C THR A 4 7.32 -0.23 6.06
N GLU A 5 6.84 -0.14 7.30
CA GLU A 5 5.96 -1.16 7.91
C GLU A 5 4.67 -1.27 7.09
N TYR A 6 4.12 -0.13 6.69
CA TYR A 6 2.92 -0.05 5.86
C TYR A 6 3.12 -0.72 4.49
N ARG A 7 4.30 -0.58 3.87
CA ARG A 7 4.60 -1.25 2.59
C ARG A 7 4.65 -2.76 2.72
N LYS A 8 5.19 -3.29 3.83
CA LYS A 8 5.16 -4.73 4.11
C LYS A 8 3.72 -5.23 4.28
N LYS A 9 2.88 -4.46 5.00
CA LYS A 9 1.46 -4.77 5.18
C LYS A 9 0.71 -4.86 3.85
N ILE A 10 0.83 -3.86 2.98
CA ILE A 10 0.23 -3.90 1.63
C ILE A 10 0.76 -5.10 0.84
N ARG A 11 2.09 -5.31 0.81
CA ARG A 11 2.69 -6.39 0.02
C ARG A 11 2.18 -7.76 0.45
N LYS A 12 2.08 -8.02 1.77
CA LYS A 12 1.54 -9.27 2.31
C LYS A 12 0.06 -9.44 1.95
N TRP A 13 -0.72 -8.38 2.06
CA TRP A 13 -2.15 -8.41 1.72
C TRP A 13 -2.39 -8.65 0.22
N LEU A 14 -1.60 -8.03 -0.68
CA LEU A 14 -1.65 -8.27 -2.12
C LEU A 14 -1.41 -9.75 -2.49
N GLY A 15 -0.69 -10.49 -1.64
CA GLY A 15 -0.47 -11.93 -1.81
C GLY A 15 -1.75 -12.77 -1.79
N LYS A 16 -2.87 -12.23 -1.27
CA LYS A 16 -4.20 -12.87 -1.36
C LYS A 16 -4.73 -12.92 -2.80
N PHE A 17 -4.34 -11.94 -3.63
CA PHE A 17 -4.86 -11.77 -5.00
C PHE A 17 -3.85 -12.17 -6.07
N TYR A 18 -2.56 -11.97 -5.79
CA TYR A 18 -1.49 -12.21 -6.76
C TYR A 18 -0.51 -13.26 -6.24
N LYS A 19 -0.42 -14.39 -6.94
CA LYS A 19 0.55 -15.46 -6.62
C LYS A 19 2.01 -15.04 -6.88
N SER A 20 2.23 -14.09 -7.80
CA SER A 20 3.57 -13.60 -8.13
C SER A 20 4.05 -12.54 -7.15
N ALA A 21 5.17 -12.83 -6.49
CA ALA A 21 5.87 -11.87 -5.63
C ALA A 21 6.32 -10.62 -6.41
N GLY A 22 6.64 -10.75 -7.71
CA GLY A 22 7.01 -9.63 -8.58
C GLY A 22 5.83 -8.67 -8.82
N THR A 23 4.63 -9.21 -8.99
CA THR A 23 3.40 -8.42 -9.14
C THR A 23 3.07 -7.67 -7.85
N CYS A 24 3.12 -8.36 -6.70
CA CYS A 24 2.93 -7.73 -5.40
C CYS A 24 3.93 -6.60 -5.17
N ASN A 25 5.21 -6.82 -5.53
CA ASN A 25 6.24 -5.79 -5.43
C ASN A 25 5.97 -4.60 -6.34
N THR A 26 5.53 -4.85 -7.57
CA THR A 26 5.23 -3.78 -8.54
C THR A 26 4.17 -2.83 -7.98
N TYR A 27 3.07 -3.37 -7.45
CA TYR A 27 2.01 -2.54 -6.88
C TYR A 27 2.40 -1.90 -5.55
N ALA A 28 3.18 -2.58 -4.70
CA ALA A 28 3.64 -2.00 -3.43
C ALA A 28 4.77 -0.98 -3.60
N CYS A 29 5.52 -1.00 -4.70
CA CYS A 29 6.63 -0.07 -4.98
C CYS A 29 6.14 1.35 -5.32
N GLY A 30 4.90 1.47 -5.82
CA GLY A 30 4.34 2.78 -6.15
C GLY A 30 5.09 3.48 -7.28
N SER A 31 5.46 2.73 -8.33
CA SER A 31 6.16 3.25 -9.51
C SER A 31 5.37 3.02 -10.80
N ASN A 32 5.45 3.97 -11.73
CA ASN A 32 4.89 3.91 -13.10
C ASN A 32 3.37 3.72 -13.24
N ASN A 33 2.53 4.47 -12.50
CA ASN A 33 1.05 4.46 -12.59
C ASN A 33 0.43 3.04 -12.52
N LYS A 34 1.22 2.03 -12.10
CA LYS A 34 0.79 0.64 -12.00
C LYS A 34 0.03 0.52 -10.70
N LYS A 35 -1.25 0.23 -10.84
CA LYS A 35 -2.18 0.04 -9.74
C LYS A 35 -2.95 -1.27 -9.93
N PRO A 36 -3.38 -1.90 -8.83
CA PRO A 36 -4.33 -3.00 -8.91
C PRO A 36 -5.62 -2.57 -9.62
N ASN A 37 -6.41 -3.54 -10.07
CA ASN A 37 -7.73 -3.28 -10.65
C ASN A 37 -8.69 -2.65 -9.60
N GLY A 38 -9.90 -2.28 -10.04
CA GLY A 38 -10.89 -1.64 -9.17
C GLY A 38 -11.26 -2.50 -7.96
N ASP A 39 -11.51 -3.79 -8.17
CA ASP A 39 -11.95 -4.72 -7.11
C ASP A 39 -10.90 -4.87 -6.01
N VAL A 40 -9.63 -5.04 -6.37
CA VAL A 40 -8.55 -5.13 -5.38
C VAL A 40 -8.39 -3.80 -4.65
N ARG A 41 -8.52 -2.66 -5.33
CA ARG A 41 -8.45 -1.35 -4.65
C ARG A 41 -9.63 -1.13 -3.71
N TYR A 42 -10.82 -1.62 -4.06
CA TYR A 42 -12.00 -1.58 -3.20
C TYR A 42 -11.83 -2.50 -1.98
N ALA A 43 -11.34 -3.72 -2.18
CA ALA A 43 -11.05 -4.65 -1.08
C ALA A 43 -9.97 -4.08 -0.13
N ALA A 44 -8.95 -3.39 -0.66
CA ALA A 44 -7.94 -2.74 0.17
C ALA A 44 -8.52 -1.61 1.02
N LEU A 45 -9.50 -0.87 0.51
CA LEU A 45 -10.22 0.14 1.28
C LEU A 45 -11.00 -0.49 2.43
N GLN A 46 -11.70 -1.60 2.19
CA GLN A 46 -12.50 -2.28 3.20
C GLN A 46 -11.63 -2.98 4.27
N GLU A 47 -10.57 -3.69 3.87
CA GLU A 47 -9.77 -4.52 4.78
C GLU A 47 -8.62 -3.76 5.45
N LEU A 48 -7.98 -2.83 4.74
CA LEU A 48 -6.79 -2.12 5.22
C LEU A 48 -7.06 -0.64 5.52
N GLY A 49 -8.24 -0.11 5.18
CA GLY A 49 -8.49 1.32 5.18
C GLY A 49 -7.64 2.07 4.15
N HIS A 50 -7.10 1.37 3.15
CA HIS A 50 -6.18 1.97 2.19
C HIS A 50 -6.96 2.72 1.09
N PRO A 51 -6.72 4.03 0.87
CA PRO A 51 -7.54 4.82 -0.03
C PRO A 51 -7.49 4.35 -1.49
N PHE A 52 -8.63 4.41 -2.18
CA PHE A 52 -8.75 3.97 -3.58
C PHE A 52 -7.82 4.73 -4.55
N TYR A 53 -7.49 5.99 -4.22
CA TYR A 53 -6.63 6.87 -5.03
C TYR A 53 -5.14 6.72 -4.71
N ALA A 54 -4.78 6.10 -3.58
CA ALA A 54 -3.42 6.12 -3.02
C ALA A 54 -2.53 4.98 -3.59
N TRP A 55 -2.62 4.73 -4.89
CA TRP A 55 -1.85 3.70 -5.60
C TRP A 55 -0.92 4.30 -6.65
N GLY A 56 0.01 3.49 -7.17
CA GLY A 56 0.97 3.95 -8.17
C GLY A 56 1.84 5.08 -7.63
N ASP A 57 1.96 6.17 -8.38
CA ASP A 57 2.73 7.36 -8.01
C ASP A 57 2.33 7.99 -6.66
N LYS A 58 1.05 7.91 -6.29
CA LYS A 58 0.55 8.48 -5.02
C LYS A 58 0.82 7.60 -3.80
N LEU A 59 1.20 6.34 -4.00
CA LEU A 59 1.37 5.39 -2.90
C LEU A 59 2.51 5.78 -1.96
N ASN A 60 3.64 6.24 -2.51
CA ASN A 60 4.80 6.60 -1.70
C ASN A 60 4.51 7.79 -0.77
N ALA A 61 3.85 8.83 -1.30
CA ALA A 61 3.44 9.99 -0.50
C ALA A 61 2.50 9.57 0.63
N TYR A 62 1.48 8.78 0.31
CA TYR A 62 0.53 8.30 1.30
C TYR A 62 1.19 7.45 2.40
N ILE A 63 2.09 6.53 2.05
CA ILE A 63 2.78 5.71 3.05
C ILE A 63 3.57 6.58 4.03
N LEU A 64 4.27 7.60 3.53
CA LEU A 64 5.02 8.53 4.38
C LEU A 64 4.11 9.31 5.34
N GLU A 65 2.92 9.70 4.89
CA GLU A 65 1.93 10.39 5.74
C GLU A 65 1.31 9.44 6.77
N ALA A 66 0.92 8.23 6.36
CA ALA A 66 0.33 7.22 7.22
C ALA A 66 1.28 6.82 8.36
N GLU A 67 2.56 6.60 8.06
CA GLU A 67 3.56 6.27 9.09
C GLU A 67 3.86 7.44 10.04
N LYS A 68 3.82 8.69 9.55
CA LYS A 68 3.93 9.87 10.43
C LYS A 68 2.76 9.95 11.41
N GLN A 69 1.53 9.70 10.94
CA GLN A 69 0.35 9.70 11.80
C GLN A 69 0.38 8.57 12.83
N GLU A 70 0.82 7.38 12.45
CA GLU A 70 0.90 6.23 13.37
C GLU A 70 1.95 6.46 14.48
N LYS A 71 3.10 7.06 14.14
CA LYS A 71 4.10 7.47 15.15
C LYS A 71 3.57 8.53 16.12
N ASN A 72 2.77 9.47 15.63
CA ASN A 72 2.25 10.54 16.47
C ASN A 72 1.14 10.04 17.43
N LYS A 73 0.41 8.98 17.06
CA LYS A 73 -0.60 8.35 17.93
C LYS A 73 0.01 7.49 19.05
N ASN A 74 1.16 6.88 18.82
CA ASN A 74 1.86 6.05 19.81
C ASN A 74 2.87 6.83 20.66
N GLY A 75 2.99 8.15 20.44
CA GLY A 75 3.88 9.04 21.18
C GLY A 75 3.17 9.97 22.16
N SER A 76 1.87 9.77 22.42
CA SER A 76 1.09 10.44 23.47
C SER A 76 0.80 9.49 24.62
#